data_AF-A0A327KSH8-F1
#
_entry.id   AF-A0A327KSH8-F1
#
_cell.length_a   1.000
_cell.length_b   1.000
_cell.length_c   1.000
_cell.angle_alpha   90.00
_cell.angle_beta   90.00
_cell.angle_gamma   90.00
#
_symmetry.space_group_name_H-M   'P 1'
#
loop_
_entity.id
_entity.type
_entity.pdbx_description
1 polymer ?
#
loop_
_entity_poly.entity_id
_entity_poly.type
_entity_poly.pdbx_seq_one_letter_code
_entity_poly.pdbx_strand_id
1 'polypeptide(L)'
;AGFVLAAITNRAQVARGDVSFDQLDRILGRLEALLAAEGGYLDRIYVCPHHPGPFPHGVPALTIACDCRKPGTLLFRRAFDELPIDPARACMIGDSTRDIMAAHAVGLPGYGVRTGYGCRDTGRAHDGLNGTPDRMFADIGDAVDAVLSRQR
;
A
#
# COMPACT_ATOMS: atom_id res chain seq x y z
N ALA A 1 -18.19 9.81 -4.98
CA ALA A 1 -18.58 8.77 -4.01
C ALA A 1 -18.18 9.08 -2.55
N GLY A 2 -17.52 10.22 -2.25
CA GLY A 2 -17.29 10.65 -0.85
C GLY A 2 -16.32 9.78 -0.05
N PHE A 3 -15.43 9.04 -0.72
CA PHE A 3 -14.41 8.22 -0.07
C PHE A 3 -13.16 9.04 0.20
N VAL A 4 -12.52 8.73 1.32
CA VAL A 4 -11.12 9.10 1.59
C VAL A 4 -10.22 8.06 0.92
N LEU A 5 -9.24 8.52 0.14
CA LEU A 5 -8.31 7.70 -0.62
C LEU A 5 -6.88 7.91 -0.12
N ALA A 6 -6.33 6.90 0.55
CA ALA A 6 -4.94 6.89 0.98
C ALA A 6 -4.14 5.83 0.21
N ALA A 7 -3.00 6.21 -0.35
CA ALA A 7 -2.05 5.26 -0.93
C ALA A 7 -0.98 4.90 0.11
N ILE A 8 -0.86 3.63 0.47
CA ILE A 8 0.20 3.14 1.37
C ILE A 8 1.17 2.29 0.54
N THR A 9 2.44 2.66 0.44
CA THR A 9 3.38 2.03 -0.51
C THR A 9 4.77 1.74 0.06
N ASN A 10 5.31 0.57 -0.27
CA ASN A 10 6.68 0.17 0.05
C ASN A 10 7.61 0.62 -1.09
N ARG A 11 8.56 1.53 -0.83
CA ARG A 11 9.53 2.07 -1.80
C ARG A 11 10.96 1.69 -1.45
N ALA A 12 11.25 0.39 -1.48
CA ALA A 12 12.58 -0.16 -1.18
C ALA A 12 13.69 0.35 -2.09
N GLN A 13 13.35 0.89 -3.26
CA GLN A 13 14.26 1.52 -4.22
C GLN A 13 15.16 2.57 -3.53
N VAL A 14 14.62 3.28 -2.52
CA VAL A 14 15.40 4.29 -1.78
C VAL A 14 16.44 3.63 -0.89
N ALA A 15 16.06 2.63 -0.09
CA ALA A 15 17.03 1.84 0.68
C ALA A 15 18.08 1.14 -0.19
N ARG A 16 17.72 0.74 -1.41
CA ARG A 16 18.65 0.12 -2.38
C ARG A 16 19.65 1.10 -3.00
N GLY A 17 19.41 2.41 -2.88
CA GLY A 17 20.21 3.43 -3.57
C GLY A 17 19.84 3.59 -5.05
N ASP A 18 18.79 2.92 -5.54
CA ASP A 18 18.35 3.00 -6.94
C ASP A 18 17.70 4.37 -7.26
N VAL A 19 17.08 4.98 -6.25
CA VAL A 19 16.27 6.19 -6.36
C VAL A 19 16.51 7.08 -5.13
N SER A 20 16.83 8.36 -5.32
CA SER A 20 16.92 9.33 -4.22
C SER A 20 15.53 9.77 -3.73
N PHE A 21 15.45 10.39 -2.55
CA PHE A 21 14.19 10.98 -2.07
C PHE A 21 13.64 12.03 -3.06
N ASP A 22 14.49 12.92 -3.58
CA ASP A 22 14.06 13.90 -4.60
C ASP A 22 13.51 13.26 -5.87
N GLN A 23 14.10 12.13 -6.31
CA GLN A 23 13.57 11.37 -7.45
C GLN A 23 12.22 10.72 -7.12
N LEU A 24 12.08 10.16 -5.92
CA LEU A 24 10.81 9.61 -5.44
C LEU A 24 9.73 10.71 -5.38
N ASP A 25 10.05 11.88 -4.84
CA ASP A 25 9.11 13.01 -4.75
C ASP A 25 8.65 13.45 -6.14
N ARG A 26 9.55 13.50 -7.13
CA ARG A 26 9.17 13.77 -8.53
C ARG A 26 8.26 12.69 -9.11
N ILE A 27 8.50 11.42 -8.79
CA ILE A 27 7.65 10.31 -9.25
C ILE A 27 6.24 10.43 -8.64
N LEU A 28 6.14 10.71 -7.35
CA LEU A 28 4.86 10.87 -6.66
C LEU A 28 4.12 12.13 -7.15
N GLY A 29 4.81 13.25 -7.31
CA GLY A 29 4.22 14.47 -7.88
C GLY A 29 3.72 14.27 -9.32
N ARG A 30 4.43 13.45 -10.13
CA ARG A 30 3.93 13.08 -11.46
C ARG A 30 2.69 12.20 -11.41
N LEU A 31 2.63 11.24 -10.47
CA LEU A 31 1.42 10.43 -10.24
C LEU A 31 0.23 11.31 -9.88
N GLU A 32 0.39 12.21 -8.91
CA GLU A 32 -0.68 13.13 -8.49
C GLU A 32 -1.12 14.03 -9.64
N ALA A 33 -0.19 14.56 -10.44
CA ALA A 33 -0.52 15.38 -11.61
C ALA A 33 -1.32 14.59 -12.67
N LEU A 34 -0.99 13.32 -12.89
CA LEU A 34 -1.72 12.46 -13.83
C LEU A 34 -3.13 12.14 -13.33
N LEU A 35 -3.29 11.89 -12.02
CA LEU A 35 -4.62 11.70 -11.42
C LEU A 35 -5.45 12.99 -11.53
N ALA A 36 -4.84 14.14 -11.20
CA ALA A 36 -5.52 15.43 -11.22
C ALA A 36 -5.99 15.82 -12.63
N ALA A 37 -5.23 15.47 -13.68
CA ALA A 37 -5.62 15.68 -15.07
C ALA A 37 -6.93 14.97 -15.45
N GLU A 38 -7.23 13.85 -14.78
CA GLU A 38 -8.47 13.07 -14.94
C GLU A 38 -9.51 13.38 -13.83
N GLY A 39 -9.28 14.42 -13.02
CA GLY A 39 -10.16 14.81 -11.91
C GLY A 39 -10.08 13.92 -10.67
N GLY A 40 -9.08 13.03 -10.59
CA GLY A 40 -8.81 12.18 -9.44
C GLY A 40 -7.78 12.79 -8.48
N TYR A 41 -7.84 12.42 -7.21
CA TYR A 41 -6.85 12.79 -6.20
C TYR A 41 -6.74 11.71 -5.13
N LEU A 42 -5.61 11.70 -4.43
CA LEU A 42 -5.40 10.94 -3.20
C LEU A 42 -5.34 11.94 -2.06
N ASP A 43 -6.03 11.67 -0.95
CA ASP A 43 -5.96 12.53 0.23
C ASP A 43 -4.56 12.50 0.85
N ARG A 44 -3.91 11.33 0.85
CA ARG A 44 -2.51 11.15 1.28
C ARG A 44 -1.81 9.99 0.58
N ILE A 45 -0.49 10.13 0.47
CA ILE A 45 0.44 9.06 0.09
C ILE A 45 1.41 8.81 1.25
N TYR A 46 1.34 7.62 1.84
CA TYR A 46 2.23 7.14 2.88
C TYR A 46 3.29 6.21 2.30
N VAL A 47 4.56 6.53 2.53
CA VAL A 47 5.68 5.80 1.95
C VAL A 47 6.57 5.20 3.02
N CYS A 48 6.91 3.92 2.86
CA CYS A 48 8.02 3.32 3.60
C CYS A 48 9.25 3.18 2.69
N PRO A 49 10.34 3.93 2.93
CA PRO A 49 11.55 3.86 2.11
C PRO A 49 12.48 2.70 2.49
N HIS A 50 12.21 2.05 3.63
CA HIS A 50 13.11 1.09 4.27
C HIS A 50 13.05 -0.32 3.66
N HIS A 51 14.11 -1.08 3.90
CA HIS A 51 14.18 -2.51 3.60
C HIS A 51 15.12 -3.25 4.56
N PRO A 52 14.80 -4.47 5.04
CA PRO A 52 15.60 -5.15 6.06
C PRO A 52 16.88 -5.81 5.54
N GLY A 53 16.94 -6.14 4.25
CA GLY A 53 18.07 -6.86 3.65
C GLY A 53 19.19 -5.92 3.20
N PRO A 54 20.47 -6.33 3.35
CA PRO A 54 21.63 -5.56 2.91
C PRO A 54 21.67 -5.40 1.40
N PHE A 55 22.22 -4.29 0.92
CA PHE A 55 22.44 -4.04 -0.51
C PHE A 55 23.87 -3.55 -0.76
N PRO A 56 24.53 -3.97 -1.86
CA PRO A 56 25.92 -3.56 -2.16
C PRO A 56 26.14 -2.05 -2.25
N HIS A 57 25.13 -1.31 -2.73
CA HIS A 57 25.14 0.14 -2.87
C HIS A 57 23.97 0.81 -2.14
N GLY A 58 23.45 0.12 -1.11
CA GLY A 58 22.31 0.60 -0.35
C GLY A 58 22.61 1.80 0.53
N VAL A 59 21.56 2.50 0.94
CA VAL A 59 21.63 3.57 1.95
C VAL A 59 21.58 2.90 3.33
N PRO A 60 22.68 2.87 4.11
CA PRO A 60 22.73 2.09 5.36
C PRO A 60 21.68 2.53 6.37
N ALA A 61 21.44 3.85 6.47
CA ALA A 61 20.42 4.42 7.36
C ALA A 61 18.99 3.95 7.05
N LEU A 62 18.72 3.48 5.83
CA LEU A 62 17.41 2.98 5.41
C LEU A 62 17.34 1.45 5.35
N THR A 63 18.47 0.78 5.54
CA THR A 63 18.59 -0.68 5.44
C THR A 63 18.37 -1.32 6.82
N ILE A 64 17.14 -1.18 7.32
CA ILE A 64 16.73 -1.58 8.67
C ILE A 64 15.42 -2.36 8.64
N ALA A 65 15.17 -3.15 9.69
CA ALA A 65 13.82 -3.60 10.02
C ALA A 65 13.00 -2.39 10.52
N CYS A 66 11.73 -2.31 10.12
CA CYS A 66 10.85 -1.22 10.54
C CYS A 66 9.38 -1.64 10.51
N ASP A 67 8.55 -0.90 11.23
CA ASP A 67 7.11 -1.17 11.32
C ASP A 67 6.31 -0.50 10.19
N CYS A 68 6.92 0.38 9.38
CA CYS A 68 6.23 1.00 8.25
C CYS A 68 6.14 0.11 7.02
N ARG A 69 7.07 -0.84 6.87
CA ARG A 69 7.16 -1.66 5.67
C ARG A 69 6.12 -2.76 5.76
N LYS A 70 5.14 -2.77 4.87
CA LYS A 70 4.14 -3.85 4.79
C LYS A 70 4.87 -5.21 4.75
N PRO A 71 4.51 -6.17 5.62
CA PRO A 71 3.24 -6.28 6.35
C PRO A 71 3.13 -5.48 7.67
N GLY A 72 4.12 -4.66 8.03
CA GLY A 72 4.04 -3.71 9.14
C GLY A 72 2.88 -2.71 8.98
N THR A 73 2.30 -2.31 10.11
CA THR A 73 1.02 -1.58 10.18
C THR A 73 1.15 -0.10 10.50
N LEU A 74 2.37 0.42 10.73
CA LEU A 74 2.57 1.79 11.19
C LEU A 74 1.96 2.83 10.25
N LEU A 75 2.05 2.64 8.92
CA LEU A 75 1.49 3.58 7.95
C LEU A 75 -0.04 3.55 7.88
N PHE A 76 -0.67 2.40 8.15
CA PHE A 76 -2.13 2.32 8.27
C PHE A 76 -2.62 3.06 9.50
N ARG A 77 -1.95 2.89 10.64
CA ARG A 77 -2.29 3.59 11.88
C ARG A 77 -2.16 5.11 11.72
N ARG A 78 -1.08 5.58 11.10
CA ARG A 78 -0.94 7.00 10.75
C ARG A 78 -2.07 7.50 9.85
N ALA A 79 -2.49 6.71 8.87
CA ALA A 79 -3.62 7.08 8.03
C ALA A 79 -4.92 7.22 8.84
N PHE A 80 -5.17 6.33 9.80
CA PHE A 80 -6.35 6.45 10.68
C PHE A 80 -6.29 7.64 11.64
N ASP A 81 -5.08 8.03 12.07
CA ASP A 81 -4.88 9.18 12.96
C ASP A 81 -5.02 10.52 12.21
N GLU A 82 -4.57 10.58 10.95
CA GLU A 82 -4.49 11.82 10.16
C GLU A 82 -5.71 12.06 9.26
N LEU A 83 -6.48 11.01 8.92
CA LEU A 83 -7.60 11.09 7.99
C LEU A 83 -8.90 10.62 8.65
N PRO A 84 -10.06 11.15 8.21
CA PRO A 84 -11.37 10.76 8.75
C PRO A 84 -11.82 9.41 8.17
N ILE A 85 -11.03 8.37 8.40
CA ILE A 85 -11.29 7.00 7.97
C ILE A 85 -12.01 6.27 9.09
N ASP A 86 -13.21 5.73 8.80
CA ASP A 86 -13.88 4.76 9.65
C ASP A 86 -13.43 3.34 9.25
N PRO A 87 -12.64 2.63 10.07
CA PRO A 87 -12.16 1.29 9.72
C PRO A 87 -13.28 0.29 9.45
N ALA A 88 -14.46 0.46 10.07
CA ALA A 88 -15.61 -0.42 9.85
C ALA A 88 -16.19 -0.28 8.42
N ARG A 89 -15.87 0.81 7.73
CA ARG A 89 -16.34 1.12 6.37
C ARG A 89 -15.22 1.22 5.34
N ALA A 90 -13.99 0.90 5.75
CA ALA A 90 -12.82 0.96 4.90
C ALA A 90 -12.40 -0.44 4.42
N CYS A 91 -11.61 -0.49 3.35
CA CYS A 91 -10.95 -1.70 2.87
C CYS A 91 -9.58 -1.33 2.30
N MET A 92 -8.66 -2.29 2.29
CA MET A 92 -7.41 -2.18 1.56
C MET A 92 -7.56 -2.89 0.21
N ILE A 93 -7.09 -2.27 -0.87
CA ILE A 93 -6.99 -2.91 -2.19
C ILE A 93 -5.50 -2.97 -2.57
N GLY A 94 -4.98 -4.17 -2.83
CA GLY A 94 -3.57 -4.36 -3.15
C GLY A 94 -3.29 -5.60 -3.98
N ASP A 95 -2.09 -5.69 -4.54
CA ASP A 95 -1.66 -6.80 -5.40
C ASP A 95 -0.68 -7.74 -4.71
N SER A 96 -0.26 -7.46 -3.48
CA SER A 96 0.69 -8.30 -2.76
C SER A 96 0.08 -8.91 -1.51
N THR A 97 0.53 -10.11 -1.15
CA THR A 97 0.16 -10.80 0.10
C THR A 97 0.48 -9.96 1.34
N ARG A 98 1.52 -9.12 1.29
CA ARG A 98 1.89 -8.19 2.37
C ARG A 98 0.87 -7.08 2.57
N ASP A 99 0.19 -6.64 1.52
CA ASP A 99 -0.89 -5.65 1.63
C ASP A 99 -2.05 -6.24 2.41
N ILE A 100 -2.39 -7.49 2.09
CA ILE A 100 -3.46 -8.25 2.72
C ILE A 100 -3.15 -8.53 4.19
N MET A 101 -1.93 -8.99 4.48
CA MET A 101 -1.47 -9.20 5.85
C MET A 101 -1.54 -7.92 6.67
N ALA A 102 -1.09 -6.78 6.12
CA ALA A 102 -1.14 -5.50 6.82
C ALA A 102 -2.60 -5.06 7.06
N ALA A 103 -3.47 -5.23 6.08
CA ALA A 103 -4.90 -4.91 6.19
C ALA A 103 -5.57 -5.72 7.31
N HIS A 104 -5.39 -7.04 7.30
CA HIS A 104 -5.92 -7.92 8.35
C HIS A 104 -5.38 -7.56 9.74
N ALA A 105 -4.09 -7.24 9.83
CA ALA A 105 -3.45 -6.87 11.10
C ALA A 105 -3.99 -5.54 11.69
N VAL A 106 -4.66 -4.71 10.89
CA VAL A 106 -5.37 -3.50 11.36
C VAL A 106 -6.89 -3.64 11.33
N GLY A 107 -7.42 -4.85 11.12
CA GLY A 107 -8.86 -5.12 11.13
C GLY A 107 -9.62 -4.66 9.89
N LEU A 108 -8.92 -4.40 8.77
CA LEU A 108 -9.55 -4.07 7.50
C LEU A 108 -9.72 -5.32 6.63
N PRO A 109 -10.79 -5.39 5.81
CA PRO A 109 -10.86 -6.31 4.69
C PRO A 109 -9.71 -6.06 3.71
N GLY A 110 -9.02 -7.12 3.30
CA GLY A 110 -7.96 -7.12 2.29
C GLY A 110 -8.47 -7.63 0.94
N TYR A 111 -8.65 -6.73 -0.01
CA TYR A 111 -9.07 -7.05 -1.38
C TYR A 111 -7.87 -7.14 -2.32
N GLY A 112 -7.72 -8.28 -2.96
CA GLY A 112 -6.65 -8.56 -3.89
C GLY A 112 -7.04 -8.25 -5.32
N VAL A 113 -6.08 -7.78 -6.12
CA VAL A 113 -6.23 -7.61 -7.58
C VAL A 113 -5.28 -8.53 -8.32
N ARG A 114 -5.64 -8.95 -9.54
CA ARG A 114 -4.81 -9.85 -10.38
C ARG A 114 -3.73 -9.11 -11.17
N THR A 115 -3.80 -7.77 -11.25
CA THR A 115 -2.73 -6.94 -11.79
C THR A 115 -1.48 -7.00 -10.90
N GLY A 116 -0.31 -6.61 -11.42
CA GLY A 116 0.94 -6.60 -10.66
C GLY A 116 1.35 -8.00 -10.19
N TYR A 117 1.63 -8.17 -8.89
CA TYR A 117 2.00 -9.45 -8.28
C TYR A 117 0.85 -10.46 -8.17
N GLY A 118 -0.41 -10.01 -8.32
CA GLY A 118 -1.58 -10.89 -8.32
C GLY A 118 -1.80 -11.69 -7.03
N CYS A 119 -1.29 -11.20 -5.90
CA CYS A 119 -1.17 -11.85 -4.60
C CYS A 119 -0.45 -13.21 -4.66
N ARG A 120 0.48 -13.40 -5.61
CA ARG A 120 1.27 -14.63 -5.77
C ARG A 120 2.67 -14.53 -5.17
N ASP A 121 2.99 -13.46 -4.46
CA ASP A 121 4.31 -13.22 -3.85
C ASP A 121 4.51 -13.97 -2.51
N THR A 122 3.89 -15.15 -2.37
CA THR A 122 3.90 -16.03 -1.18
C THR A 122 5.29 -16.50 -0.73
N GLY A 123 6.34 -16.19 -1.51
CA GLY A 123 7.72 -16.65 -1.29
C GLY A 123 8.51 -15.94 -0.19
N ARG A 124 7.90 -15.15 0.69
CA ARG A 124 8.56 -14.65 1.91
C ARG A 124 7.69 -14.99 3.10
N ALA A 125 8.07 -16.06 3.81
CA ALA A 125 7.45 -16.46 5.07
C ALA A 125 7.32 -15.23 5.99
N HIS A 126 6.08 -14.79 6.19
CA HIS A 126 5.73 -13.88 7.26
C HIS A 126 4.99 -14.76 8.27
N ASP A 127 5.74 -15.22 9.27
CA ASP A 127 5.32 -16.24 10.22
C ASP A 127 3.90 -15.98 10.76
N GLY A 128 2.96 -16.85 10.38
CA GLY A 128 1.61 -16.89 10.94
C GLY A 128 0.60 -15.85 10.45
N LEU A 129 0.95 -14.93 9.54
CA LEU A 129 0.01 -13.93 9.01
C LEU A 129 -0.76 -14.46 7.80
N ASN A 130 -2.09 -14.28 7.79
CA ASN A 130 -2.92 -14.64 6.65
C ASN A 130 -2.78 -13.61 5.52
N GLY A 131 -2.08 -13.99 4.44
CA GLY A 131 -1.97 -13.20 3.21
C GLY A 131 -3.00 -13.52 2.14
N THR A 132 -4.01 -14.34 2.44
CA THR A 132 -5.10 -14.68 1.51
C THR A 132 -6.11 -13.56 1.44
N PRO A 133 -6.36 -12.93 0.28
CA PRO A 133 -7.37 -11.88 0.14
C PRO A 133 -8.77 -12.37 0.51
N ASP A 134 -9.57 -11.52 1.15
CA ASP A 134 -10.99 -11.79 1.40
C ASP A 134 -11.78 -11.95 0.09
N ARG A 135 -11.38 -11.19 -0.93
CA ARG A 135 -11.92 -11.22 -2.29
C ARG A 135 -10.84 -10.90 -3.32
N MET A 136 -10.93 -11.52 -4.49
CA MET A 136 -10.04 -11.27 -5.63
C MET A 136 -10.79 -10.65 -6.82
N PHE A 137 -10.24 -9.56 -7.36
CA PHE A 137 -10.77 -8.81 -8.50
C PHE A 137 -9.80 -8.86 -9.69
N ALA A 138 -10.24 -8.53 -10.92
CA ALA A 138 -9.30 -8.52 -12.05
C ALA A 138 -8.31 -7.36 -11.92
N ASP A 139 -8.81 -6.17 -11.60
CA ASP A 139 -8.04 -4.95 -11.39
C ASP A 139 -8.67 -4.05 -10.32
N ILE A 140 -8.15 -2.83 -10.17
CA ILE A 140 -8.62 -1.86 -9.20
C ILE A 140 -10.03 -1.31 -9.54
N GLY A 141 -10.39 -1.24 -10.83
CA GLY A 141 -11.71 -0.78 -11.27
C GLY A 141 -12.80 -1.73 -10.82
N ASP A 142 -12.61 -3.04 -11.08
CA ASP A 142 -13.51 -4.09 -10.61
C ASP A 142 -13.69 -4.08 -9.07
N ALA A 143 -12.58 -3.86 -8.34
CA ALA A 143 -12.60 -3.79 -6.89
C ALA A 143 -13.39 -2.55 -6.40
N VAL A 144 -13.18 -1.40 -7.05
CA VAL A 144 -13.90 -0.16 -6.74
C VAL A 144 -15.39 -0.31 -7.02
N ASP A 145 -15.79 -0.88 -8.14
CA ASP A 145 -17.21 -1.11 -8.47
C ASP A 145 -17.90 -2.01 -7.44
N ALA A 146 -17.20 -3.03 -6.94
CA ALA A 146 -17.69 -3.88 -5.87
C ALA A 146 -17.80 -3.17 -4.51
N VAL A 147 -16.94 -2.17 -4.24
CA VAL A 147 -17.01 -1.35 -3.03
C VAL A 147 -18.16 -0.35 -3.12
N LEU A 148 -18.32 0.31 -4.28
CA LEU A 148 -19.36 1.30 -4.50
C LEU A 148 -20.77 0.69 -4.51
N SER A 149 -20.93 -0.52 -5.05
CA SER A 149 -22.22 -1.21 -5.06
C SER A 149 -22.72 -1.63 -3.67
N ARG A 150 -21.82 -1.81 -2.69
CA ARG A 150 -22.16 -2.16 -1.30
C ARG A 150 -22.67 -0.99 -0.47
N GLN A 151 -22.44 0.25 -0.91
CA GLN A 151 -22.90 1.46 -0.21
C GLN A 151 -24.24 1.98 -0.72
N ARG A 152 -24.83 1.33 -1.73
CA ARG A 152 -26.20 1.59 -2.19
C ARG A 152 -27.16 0.68 -1.43
#